data_AF-A0A1H4TJG7-F1
#
_entry.id   AF-A0A1H4TJG7-F1
#
_cell.length_a   1.000
_cell.length_b   1.000
_cell.length_c   1.000
_cell.angle_alpha   90.00
_cell.angle_beta   90.00
_cell.angle_gamma   90.00
#
_symmetry.space_group_name_H-M   'P 1'
#
loop_
_entity.id
_entity.type
_entity.pdbx_description
1 polymer ?
#
loop_
_entity_poly.entity_id
_entity_poly.type
_entity_poly.pdbx_seq_one_letter_code
_entity_poly.pdbx_strand_id
1 'polypeptide(L)'
;MKKETKKYVKAYSLSEILVVLAIIGIIILLVMPNQTSVVSQAKSLEAQNMLAHLHGLQKNYFYRYSKYTSNIDDIGFIQEKTIEENGQAVYVITIQEASNSGFIAKARALADFDGDGVFNEWQIDQDRNLKEVVKD
;
A
#
# COMPACT_ATOMS: atom_id res chain seq x y z
N MET A 1 -62.65 -34.92 31.21
CA MET A 1 -61.30 -34.31 31.31
C MET A 1 -60.45 -34.83 30.16
N LYS A 2 -60.11 -33.99 29.17
CA LYS A 2 -59.22 -34.39 28.06
C LYS A 2 -57.77 -34.33 28.55
N LYS A 3 -57.04 -35.46 28.47
CA LYS A 3 -55.59 -35.51 28.72
C LYS A 3 -54.87 -34.99 27.47
N GLU A 4 -54.21 -33.85 27.57
CA GLU A 4 -53.30 -33.38 26.53
C GLU A 4 -52.01 -34.21 26.55
N THR A 5 -51.72 -34.87 25.45
CA THR A 5 -50.46 -35.60 25.25
C THR A 5 -49.39 -34.63 24.77
N LYS A 6 -48.40 -34.34 25.63
CA LYS A 6 -47.23 -33.54 25.25
C LYS A 6 -46.46 -34.26 24.14
N LYS A 7 -46.49 -33.71 22.92
CA LYS A 7 -45.67 -34.17 21.81
C LYS A 7 -44.27 -33.59 21.97
N TYR A 8 -43.27 -34.46 22.12
CA TYR A 8 -41.87 -34.04 22.10
C TYR A 8 -41.43 -33.81 20.66
N VAL A 9 -40.74 -32.69 20.45
CA VAL A 9 -40.09 -32.37 19.18
C VAL A 9 -38.63 -32.81 19.24
N LYS A 10 -38.05 -33.20 18.11
CA LYS A 10 -36.62 -33.47 18.02
C LYS A 10 -35.85 -32.18 18.33
N ALA A 11 -34.90 -32.25 19.24
CA ALA A 11 -34.08 -31.12 19.68
C ALA A 11 -32.61 -31.54 19.72
N TYR A 12 -31.71 -30.57 19.54
CA TYR A 12 -30.27 -30.78 19.69
C TYR A 12 -29.87 -30.75 21.16
N SER A 13 -28.86 -31.53 21.52
CA SER A 13 -28.25 -31.49 22.85
C SER A 13 -27.40 -30.24 23.03
N LEU A 14 -27.28 -29.79 24.27
CA LEU A 14 -26.45 -28.64 24.62
C LEU A 14 -24.97 -28.87 24.25
N SER A 15 -24.48 -30.11 24.37
CA SER A 15 -23.12 -30.48 23.96
C SER A 15 -22.90 -30.40 22.45
N GLU A 16 -23.87 -30.79 21.62
CA GLU A 16 -23.76 -30.66 20.17
C GLU A 16 -23.66 -29.19 19.76
N ILE A 17 -24.48 -28.33 20.36
CA ILE A 17 -24.43 -26.88 20.11
C ILE A 17 -23.09 -26.28 20.58
N LEU A 18 -22.57 -26.68 21.74
CA LEU A 18 -21.27 -26.22 22.24
C LEU A 18 -20.11 -26.61 21.33
N VAL A 19 -20.08 -27.84 20.82
CA VAL A 19 -19.03 -28.31 19.91
C VAL A 19 -19.07 -27.54 18.59
N VAL A 20 -20.27 -27.31 18.04
CA VAL A 20 -20.44 -26.52 16.81
C VAL A 20 -19.96 -25.08 17.00
N LEU A 21 -20.30 -24.44 18.13
CA LEU A 21 -19.83 -23.08 18.44
C LEU A 21 -18.30 -23.02 18.61
N ALA A 22 -17.69 -24.02 19.23
CA ALA A 22 -16.24 -24.10 19.37
C ALA A 22 -15.53 -24.21 18.01
N ILE A 23 -16.05 -25.05 17.10
CA ILE A 23 -15.51 -25.20 15.74
C ILE A 23 -15.64 -23.90 14.94
N ILE A 24 -16.81 -23.24 15.00
CA ILE A 24 -17.03 -21.94 14.33
C ILE A 24 -16.03 -20.89 14.85
N GLY A 25 -15.80 -20.85 16.17
CA GLY A 25 -14.83 -19.93 16.78
C GLY A 25 -13.41 -20.13 16.25
N ILE A 26 -12.94 -21.39 16.14
CA ILE A 26 -11.61 -21.71 15.60
C ILE A 26 -11.51 -21.30 14.13
N ILE A 27 -12.55 -21.56 13.33
CA ILE A 27 -12.55 -21.21 11.90
C ILE A 27 -12.46 -19.68 11.72
N ILE A 28 -13.21 -18.89 12.49
CA ILE A 28 -13.17 -17.43 12.40
C ILE A 28 -11.77 -16.89 12.70
N LEU A 29 -11.08 -17.45 13.70
CA LEU A 29 -9.72 -17.05 14.07
C LEU A 29 -8.69 -17.39 12.99
N LEU A 30 -8.81 -18.55 12.33
CA LEU A 30 -7.91 -18.94 11.23
C LEU A 30 -8.19 -18.18 9.94
N VAL A 31 -9.43 -17.75 9.73
CA VAL A 31 -9.84 -17.10 8.48
C VAL A 31 -9.46 -15.62 8.44
N MET A 32 -9.32 -14.94 9.58
CA MET A 32 -8.97 -13.51 9.59
C MET A 32 -7.54 -13.31 9.05
N PRO A 33 -7.36 -12.85 7.80
CA PRO A 33 -6.05 -12.61 7.24
C PRO A 33 -5.52 -11.27 7.74
N ASN A 34 -4.20 -11.14 7.87
CA ASN A 34 -3.58 -9.86 8.21
C ASN A 34 -3.67 -8.90 7.00
N GLN A 35 -4.70 -8.05 6.98
CA GLN A 35 -5.00 -7.14 5.86
C GLN A 35 -4.05 -5.93 5.76
N THR A 36 -3.19 -5.70 6.74
CA THR A 36 -2.28 -4.54 6.73
C THR A 36 -1.32 -4.59 5.54
N SER A 37 -0.79 -5.78 5.21
CA SER A 37 0.16 -5.96 4.11
C SER A 37 -0.44 -5.64 2.72
N VAL A 38 -1.73 -5.92 2.49
CA VAL A 38 -2.35 -5.61 1.19
C VAL A 38 -2.59 -4.12 0.99
N VAL A 39 -2.80 -3.37 2.08
CA VAL A 39 -2.97 -1.92 2.03
C VAL A 39 -1.62 -1.23 1.77
N SER A 40 -0.56 -1.61 2.50
CA SER A 40 0.80 -1.09 2.25
C SER A 40 1.23 -1.38 0.80
N GLN A 41 0.96 -2.58 0.28
CA GLN A 41 1.29 -2.93 -1.09
C GLN A 41 0.50 -2.12 -2.13
N ALA A 42 -0.78 -1.86 -1.89
CA ALA A 42 -1.58 -0.99 -2.76
C ALA A 42 -1.06 0.47 -2.73
N LYS A 43 -0.63 0.97 -1.58
CA LYS A 43 -0.01 2.30 -1.45
C LYS A 43 1.36 2.34 -2.14
N SER A 44 2.18 1.31 -1.99
CA SER A 44 3.47 1.19 -2.69
C SER A 44 3.34 1.24 -4.21
N LEU A 45 2.21 0.78 -4.78
CA LEU A 45 1.95 0.88 -6.21
C LEU A 45 1.76 2.34 -6.68
N GLU A 46 1.22 3.21 -5.83
CA GLU A 46 1.12 4.66 -6.06
C GLU A 46 2.52 5.26 -6.24
N ALA A 47 3.44 4.97 -5.30
CA ALA A 47 4.83 5.41 -5.37
C ALA A 47 5.53 4.94 -6.64
N GLN A 48 5.38 3.66 -6.99
CA GLN A 48 5.97 3.08 -8.21
C GLN A 48 5.45 3.76 -9.47
N ASN A 49 4.15 4.03 -9.54
CA ASN A 49 3.54 4.73 -10.68
C ASN A 49 4.04 6.16 -10.81
N MET A 50 4.14 6.90 -9.70
CA MET A 50 4.66 8.27 -9.69
C MET A 50 6.14 8.33 -10.09
N LEU A 51 6.96 7.41 -9.57
CA LEU A 51 8.37 7.30 -9.94
C LEU A 51 8.54 6.91 -11.41
N ALA A 52 7.71 6.01 -11.93
CA ALA A 52 7.70 5.66 -13.36
C ALA A 52 7.29 6.86 -14.23
N HIS A 53 6.33 7.67 -13.79
CA HIS A 53 5.95 8.91 -14.47
C HIS A 53 7.12 9.90 -14.49
N LEU A 54 7.77 10.15 -13.34
CA LEU A 54 8.93 11.02 -13.24
C LEU A 54 10.09 10.53 -14.13
N HIS A 55 10.35 9.22 -14.19
CA HIS A 55 11.35 8.63 -15.07
C HIS A 55 11.07 8.95 -16.55
N GLY A 56 9.82 8.83 -16.98
CA GLY A 56 9.40 9.22 -18.33
C GLY A 56 9.69 10.69 -18.63
N LEU A 57 9.40 11.58 -17.69
CA LEU A 57 9.66 13.02 -17.82
C LEU A 57 11.16 13.34 -17.85
N GLN A 58 11.96 12.72 -16.97
CA GLN A 58 13.41 12.84 -16.95
C GLN A 58 14.03 12.37 -18.27
N LYS A 59 13.54 11.26 -18.82
CA LYS A 59 13.98 10.75 -20.12
C LYS A 59 13.62 11.70 -21.27
N ASN A 60 12.43 12.30 -21.22
CA ASN A 60 12.05 13.32 -22.19
C ASN A 60 12.96 14.55 -22.10
N TYR A 61 13.25 15.01 -20.89
CA TYR A 61 14.17 16.12 -20.65
C TYR A 61 15.59 15.80 -21.14
N PHE A 62 16.08 14.58 -20.89
CA PHE A 62 17.35 14.11 -21.40
C PHE A 62 17.40 14.13 -22.94
N TYR A 63 16.34 13.72 -23.63
CA TYR A 63 16.29 13.82 -25.10
C TYR A 63 16.30 15.25 -25.64
N ARG A 64 15.89 16.23 -24.82
CA ARG A 64 15.86 17.65 -25.20
C ARG A 64 17.17 18.38 -24.87
N TYR A 65 17.80 18.04 -23.76
CA TYR A 65 18.94 18.81 -23.21
C TYR A 65 20.20 17.98 -22.99
N SER A 66 20.18 16.69 -23.30
CA SER A 66 21.28 15.73 -23.12
C SER A 66 21.83 15.64 -21.69
N LYS A 67 20.98 15.95 -20.71
CA LYS A 67 21.28 15.88 -19.28
C LYS A 67 20.01 15.60 -18.48
N TYR A 68 20.15 15.01 -17.30
CA TYR A 68 19.06 14.96 -16.33
C TYR A 68 19.08 16.25 -15.47
N THR A 69 17.96 16.56 -14.83
CA THR A 69 17.85 17.73 -13.95
C THR A 69 17.43 17.30 -12.55
N SER A 70 17.95 18.00 -11.55
CA SER A 70 17.54 17.84 -10.14
C SER A 70 16.30 18.67 -9.81
N ASN A 71 15.89 19.57 -10.70
CA ASN A 71 14.72 20.40 -10.51
C ASN A 71 13.46 19.71 -11.07
N ILE A 72 12.47 19.47 -10.21
CA ILE A 72 11.19 18.85 -10.59
C ILE A 72 10.36 19.77 -11.50
N ASP A 73 10.50 21.08 -11.36
CA ASP A 73 9.77 22.06 -12.18
C ASP A 73 10.24 22.05 -13.64
N ASP A 74 11.54 21.81 -13.86
CA ASP A 74 12.15 21.79 -15.19
C ASP A 74 11.62 20.63 -16.07
N ILE A 75 11.21 19.54 -15.43
CA ILE A 75 10.61 18.37 -16.10
C ILE A 75 9.07 18.47 -16.16
N GLY A 76 8.48 19.51 -15.55
CA GLY A 76 7.03 19.70 -15.50
C GLY A 76 6.30 18.62 -14.71
N PHE A 77 6.96 18.01 -13.71
CA PHE A 77 6.32 17.02 -12.85
C PHE A 77 5.38 17.74 -11.88
N ILE A 78 4.08 17.47 -11.99
CA ILE A 78 3.08 18.01 -11.09
C ILE A 78 2.76 16.94 -10.06
N GLN A 79 3.22 17.18 -8.84
CA GLN A 79 2.88 16.36 -7.69
C GLN A 79 1.39 16.53 -7.37
N GLU A 80 0.66 15.41 -7.22
CA GLU A 80 -0.71 15.45 -6.72
C GLU A 80 -0.72 15.93 -5.27
N LYS A 81 -1.79 16.64 -4.88
CA LYS A 81 -1.93 17.18 -3.53
C LYS A 81 -1.74 16.08 -2.49
N THR A 82 -0.88 16.36 -1.53
CA THR A 82 -0.54 15.43 -0.45
C THR A 82 -1.67 15.35 0.57
N ILE A 83 -1.68 14.29 1.38
CA ILE A 83 -2.62 14.16 2.51
C ILE A 83 -2.54 15.34 3.50
N GLU A 84 -1.37 15.98 3.64
CA GLU A 84 -1.18 17.17 4.47
C GLU A 84 -1.90 18.40 3.89
N GLU A 85 -2.09 18.43 2.57
CA GLU A 85 -2.72 19.52 1.82
C GLU A 85 -4.19 19.23 1.42
N ASN A 86 -4.87 18.34 2.16
CA ASN A 86 -6.23 17.84 1.85
C ASN A 86 -6.33 17.13 0.49
N GLY A 87 -5.25 16.50 0.03
CA GLY A 87 -5.23 15.67 -1.17
C GLY A 87 -5.25 14.17 -0.87
N GLN A 88 -4.95 13.37 -1.90
CA GLN A 88 -4.98 11.91 -1.83
C GLN A 88 -3.59 11.26 -1.86
N ALA A 89 -2.55 12.02 -2.24
CA ALA A 89 -1.22 11.47 -2.39
C ALA A 89 -0.59 11.17 -1.03
N VAL A 90 -0.12 9.93 -0.84
CA VAL A 90 0.54 9.51 0.40
C VAL A 90 2.06 9.45 0.27
N TYR A 91 2.60 9.69 -0.93
CA TYR A 91 4.04 9.78 -1.19
C TYR A 91 4.44 11.16 -1.69
N VAL A 92 5.64 11.59 -1.29
CA VAL A 92 6.32 12.77 -1.83
C VAL A 92 7.53 12.34 -2.65
N ILE A 93 7.63 12.88 -3.86
CA ILE A 93 8.73 12.61 -4.78
C ILE A 93 9.83 13.66 -4.64
N THR A 94 11.07 13.21 -4.55
CA THR A 94 12.25 14.06 -4.51
C THR A 94 13.33 13.52 -5.44
N ILE A 95 14.07 14.40 -6.11
CA ILE A 95 15.24 14.01 -6.91
C ILE A 95 16.47 14.21 -6.02
N GLN A 96 17.17 13.13 -5.69
CA GLN A 96 18.35 13.21 -4.82
C GLN A 96 19.59 13.61 -5.62
N GLU A 97 19.76 13.03 -6.80
CA GLU A 97 20.91 13.27 -7.66
C GLU A 97 20.48 13.31 -9.12
N ALA A 98 21.07 14.22 -9.89
CA ALA A 98 20.90 14.29 -11.33
C ALA A 98 22.22 14.72 -11.97
N SER A 99 22.61 14.02 -13.02
CA SER A 99 23.85 14.25 -13.76
C SER A 99 23.60 14.12 -15.27
N ASN A 100 24.65 14.23 -16.09
CA ASN A 100 24.52 13.96 -17.51
C ASN A 100 24.35 12.47 -17.83
N SER A 101 24.75 11.56 -16.94
CA SER A 101 24.75 10.12 -17.20
C SER A 101 23.64 9.36 -16.46
N GLY A 102 23.05 9.95 -15.43
CA GLY A 102 22.01 9.28 -14.65
C GLY A 102 21.34 10.20 -13.63
N PHE A 103 20.29 9.68 -13.01
CA PHE A 103 19.58 10.35 -11.94
C PHE A 103 19.10 9.32 -10.91
N ILE A 104 18.88 9.80 -9.69
CA ILE A 104 18.26 9.05 -8.60
C ILE A 104 17.09 9.89 -8.10
N ALA A 105 15.89 9.31 -8.16
CA ALA A 105 14.70 9.88 -7.55
C ALA A 105 14.16 8.94 -6.47
N LYS A 106 13.57 9.53 -5.44
CA LYS A 106 13.02 8.84 -4.27
C LYS A 106 11.57 9.25 -4.04
N ALA A 107 10.76 8.29 -3.62
CA ALA A 107 9.41 8.49 -3.12
C ALA A 107 9.39 8.13 -1.64
N ARG A 108 9.05 9.08 -0.77
CA ARG A 108 8.94 8.87 0.68
C ARG A 108 7.48 8.93 1.10
N ALA A 109 7.03 7.97 1.90
CA ALA A 109 5.71 7.98 2.49
C ALA A 109 5.56 9.12 3.51
N LEU A 110 4.39 9.76 3.51
CA LEU A 110 4.01 10.81 4.46
C LEU A 110 3.37 10.26 5.74
N ALA A 111 2.87 9.03 5.67
CA ALA A 111 2.26 8.32 6.79
C ALA A 111 2.99 7.00 7.00
N ASP A 112 3.02 6.59 8.27
CA ASP A 112 3.48 5.28 8.71
C ASP A 112 2.33 4.28 8.53
N PHE A 113 2.51 3.23 7.72
CA PHE A 113 1.42 2.31 7.37
C PHE A 113 1.25 1.17 8.38
N ASP A 114 2.29 0.77 9.09
CA ASP A 114 2.25 -0.32 10.08
C ASP A 114 2.39 0.14 11.54
N GLY A 115 2.74 1.41 11.77
CA GLY A 115 2.85 2.03 13.09
C GLY A 115 4.18 1.80 13.79
N ASP A 116 5.22 1.38 13.08
CA ASP A 116 6.55 1.07 13.63
C ASP A 116 7.51 2.28 13.71
N GLY A 117 7.11 3.43 13.15
CA GLY A 117 7.88 4.67 13.10
C GLY A 117 8.86 4.76 11.91
N VAL A 118 8.81 3.81 10.98
CA VAL A 118 9.61 3.75 9.76
C VAL A 118 8.73 4.09 8.56
N PHE A 119 9.19 5.02 7.72
CA PHE A 119 8.45 5.42 6.53
C PHE A 119 8.94 4.66 5.31
N ASN A 120 8.01 4.07 4.58
CA ASN A 120 8.31 3.39 3.32
C ASN A 120 9.02 4.35 2.33
N GLU A 121 10.12 3.89 1.73
CA GLU A 121 10.90 4.67 0.77
C GLU A 121 11.21 3.85 -0.48
N TRP A 122 10.78 4.34 -1.63
CA TRP A 122 11.09 3.78 -2.95
C TRP A 122 12.11 4.63 -3.68
N GLN A 123 12.93 4.00 -4.50
CA GLN A 123 13.92 4.65 -5.35
C GLN A 123 13.78 4.17 -6.78
N ILE A 124 14.03 5.07 -7.74
CA ILE A 124 14.19 4.74 -9.16
C ILE A 124 15.46 5.40 -9.71
N ASP A 125 16.11 4.69 -10.64
CA ASP A 125 17.27 5.18 -11.40
C ASP A 125 16.96 5.40 -12.89
N GLN A 126 17.95 5.86 -13.66
CA GLN A 126 17.81 6.09 -15.10
C GLN A 126 17.48 4.83 -15.92
N ASP A 127 17.81 3.65 -15.41
CA ASP A 127 17.57 2.36 -16.08
C ASP A 127 16.19 1.80 -15.73
N ARG A 128 15.38 2.55 -14.97
CA ARG A 128 14.05 2.18 -14.49
C ARG A 128 14.10 1.03 -13.47
N ASN A 129 15.20 0.90 -12.73
CA ASN A 129 15.27 -0.04 -11.62
C ASN A 129 14.54 0.56 -10.42
N LEU A 130 13.32 0.07 -10.18
CA LEU A 130 12.54 0.36 -8.98
C LEU A 130 13.03 -0.52 -7.83
N LYS A 131 13.46 0.11 -6.73
CA LYS A 131 13.89 -0.58 -5.52
C LYS A 131 13.21 0.04 -4.31
N GLU A 132 12.69 -0.83 -3.46
CA GLU A 132 12.26 -0.48 -2.13
C GLU A 132 13.51 -0.38 -1.25
N VAL A 133 13.81 0.84 -0.78
CA VAL A 133 14.99 1.13 0.05
C VAL A 133 14.67 0.86 1.51
N VAL A 134 13.45 1.19 1.92
CA VAL A 134 12.94 0.99 3.27
C VAL A 134 11.57 0.33 3.16
N LYS A 135 11.44 -0.84 3.78
CA LYS A 135 10.20 -1.64 3.77
C LYS A 135 9.29 -1.25 4.91
N ASP A 136 7.99 -1.33 4.64
CA ASP A 136 6.86 -1.16 5.55
C ASP A 136 5.82 -2.25 5.23
#